data_AF-A0A7J8VKJ4-F1
#
_entry.id   AF-A0A7J8VKJ4-F1
#
_cell.length_a   1.000
_cell.length_b   1.000
_cell.length_c   1.000
_cell.angle_alpha   90.00
_cell.angle_beta   90.00
_cell.angle_gamma   90.00
#
_symmetry.space_group_name_H-M   'P 1'
#
loop_
_entity.id
_entity.type
_entity.pdbx_description
1 polymer ?
#
loop_
_entity_poly.entity_id
_entity_poly.type
_entity_poly.pdbx_seq_one_letter_code
_entity_poly.pdbx_strand_id
1 'polypeptide(L)'
;MIKRILDPNPNTRITMAGIKNDEWFIQDYSPAVPDDDEEDTYFDDEAFSMSEMAYDGNKSPESPTLINAFQLIGMSSYLDLSGFFEKEDVSERKIRFTSNHSAKDLVARIQDIATEMGFRVQMKNRRLKATREHRGQKCVGSLSIAAEVFEISPSLYVVELRKSYGDSTVYRQVNYFFPLFPFTPFLKLDKTVDQITNRLKY
;
A
#
# COMPACT_ATOMS: atom_id res chain seq x y z
N MET A 1 -11.83 -23.35 11.68
CA MET A 1 -12.27 -22.90 10.35
C MET A 1 -11.16 -22.75 9.29
N ILE A 2 -10.18 -21.85 9.43
CA ILE A 2 -9.30 -21.39 8.32
C ILE A 2 -8.73 -22.52 7.44
N LYS A 3 -8.26 -23.62 8.04
CA LYS A 3 -7.75 -24.80 7.31
C LYS A 3 -8.76 -25.43 6.34
N ARG A 4 -10.06 -25.36 6.63
CA ARG A 4 -11.14 -25.89 5.79
C ARG A 4 -11.45 -24.96 4.61
N ILE A 5 -11.28 -23.65 4.80
CA ILE A 5 -11.42 -22.63 3.75
C ILE A 5 -10.24 -22.70 2.78
N LEU A 6 -9.03 -22.89 3.31
CA LEU A 6 -7.79 -22.97 2.53
C LEU A 6 -7.42 -24.41 2.13
N ASP A 7 -8.39 -25.32 2.06
CA ASP A 7 -8.15 -26.68 1.58
C ASP A 7 -7.74 -26.64 0.09
N PRO A 8 -6.55 -27.16 -0.28
CA PRO A 8 -6.09 -27.17 -1.66
C PRO A 8 -6.97 -28.03 -2.58
N ASN A 9 -7.64 -29.06 -2.07
CA ASN A 9 -8.54 -29.88 -2.87
C ASN A 9 -9.94 -29.25 -2.90
N PRO A 10 -10.43 -28.80 -4.07
CA PRO A 10 -11.72 -28.11 -4.17
C PRO A 10 -12.91 -28.98 -3.78
N ASN A 11 -12.79 -30.31 -3.90
CA ASN A 11 -13.87 -31.25 -3.56
C ASN A 11 -14.03 -31.44 -2.04
N THR A 12 -12.97 -31.19 -1.27
CA THR A 12 -12.98 -31.32 0.21
C THR A 12 -13.02 -29.97 0.91
N ARG A 13 -12.78 -28.88 0.18
CA ARG A 13 -12.93 -27.51 0.66
C ARG A 13 -14.35 -27.26 1.16
N ILE A 14 -14.45 -26.57 2.30
CA ILE A 14 -15.74 -26.18 2.87
C ILE A 14 -16.51 -25.28 1.91
N THR A 15 -17.81 -25.55 1.76
CA THR A 15 -18.71 -24.73 0.93
C THR A 15 -19.13 -23.47 1.67
N MET A 16 -19.66 -22.47 0.95
CA MET A 16 -20.19 -21.25 1.58
C MET A 16 -21.31 -21.56 2.60
N ALA A 17 -22.18 -22.52 2.28
CA ALA A 17 -23.19 -23.00 3.23
C ALA A 17 -22.55 -23.64 4.47
N GLY A 18 -21.48 -24.41 4.28
CA GLY A 18 -20.69 -24.96 5.39
C GLY A 18 -20.03 -23.88 6.25
N ILE A 19 -19.57 -22.78 5.63
CA ILE A 19 -19.00 -21.63 6.36
C ILE A 19 -20.06 -20.96 7.24
N LYS A 20 -21.24 -20.69 6.66
CA LYS A 20 -22.37 -20.05 7.37
C LYS A 20 -22.86 -20.87 8.58
N ASN A 21 -22.70 -22.20 8.53
CA ASN A 21 -23.15 -23.12 9.58
C ASN A 21 -22.07 -23.48 10.61
N ASP A 22 -20.83 -22.99 10.47
CA ASP A 22 -19.73 -23.31 11.39
C ASP A 22 -19.79 -22.41 12.63
N GLU A 23 -19.50 -22.99 13.81
CA GLU A 23 -19.60 -22.30 15.09
C GLU A 23 -18.77 -21.01 15.14
N TRP A 24 -17.59 -20.97 14.50
CA TRP A 24 -16.76 -19.76 14.48
C TRP A 24 -17.46 -18.60 13.75
N PHE A 25 -18.25 -18.90 12.72
CA PHE A 25 -18.88 -17.88 11.87
C PHE A 25 -20.16 -17.38 12.51
N ILE A 26 -20.89 -18.26 13.19
CA ILE A 26 -22.15 -17.92 13.84
C ILE A 26 -21.90 -17.10 15.12
N GLN A 27 -20.76 -17.29 15.78
CA GLN A 27 -20.40 -16.55 16.98
C GLN A 27 -20.43 -15.04 16.73
N ASP A 28 -21.36 -14.35 17.40
CA ASP A 28 -21.57 -12.90 17.33
C ASP A 28 -21.90 -12.36 15.92
N TYR A 29 -22.31 -13.23 14.99
CA TYR A 29 -22.75 -12.82 13.66
C TYR A 29 -24.21 -12.38 13.66
N SER A 30 -24.44 -11.11 13.32
CA SER A 30 -25.77 -10.60 12.98
C SER A 30 -25.88 -10.49 11.46
N PRO A 31 -26.79 -11.23 10.81
CA PRO A 31 -27.08 -11.04 9.39
C PRO A 31 -27.49 -9.60 9.13
N ALA A 32 -27.03 -9.02 8.03
CA ALA A 32 -27.60 -7.77 7.54
C ALA A 32 -29.04 -8.06 7.09
N VAL A 33 -30.01 -7.35 7.66
CA VAL A 33 -31.37 -7.31 7.13
C VAL A 33 -31.32 -6.29 6.00
N PRO A 34 -31.51 -6.67 4.73
CA PRO A 34 -31.71 -5.69 3.68
C PRO A 34 -33.00 -4.94 4.00
N ASP A 35 -32.92 -3.61 4.11
CA ASP A 35 -34.13 -2.79 4.05
C ASP A 35 -34.71 -2.99 2.64
N ASP A 36 -35.97 -3.43 2.54
CA ASP A 36 -36.69 -3.78 1.30
C ASP A 36 -36.90 -2.61 0.32
N ASP A 37 -36.18 -1.49 0.46
CA ASP A 37 -36.36 -0.25 -0.29
C ASP A 37 -35.27 0.01 -1.36
N GLU A 38 -34.30 -0.88 -1.55
CA GLU A 38 -33.30 -0.73 -2.63
C GLU A 38 -33.56 -1.72 -3.76
N GLU A 39 -34.20 -1.19 -4.81
CA GLU A 39 -34.35 -1.74 -6.16
C GLU A 39 -33.16 -2.63 -6.57
N ASP A 40 -33.46 -3.87 -6.97
CA ASP A 40 -32.54 -4.89 -7.46
C ASP A 40 -31.52 -4.32 -8.45
N THR A 41 -30.38 -3.85 -7.96
CA THR A 41 -29.23 -3.56 -8.80
C THR A 41 -28.59 -4.90 -9.08
N TYR A 42 -28.93 -5.48 -10.24
CA TYR A 42 -28.24 -6.63 -10.82
C TYR A 42 -26.73 -6.41 -10.66
N PHE A 43 -26.10 -7.16 -9.76
CA PHE A 43 -24.65 -7.27 -9.70
C PHE A 43 -24.23 -8.04 -10.94
N ASP A 44 -23.99 -7.31 -12.03
CA ASP A 44 -23.28 -7.84 -13.18
C ASP A 44 -21.88 -8.28 -12.73
N ASP A 45 -21.45 -9.41 -13.29
CA ASP A 45 -20.27 -10.20 -12.93
C ASP A 45 -18.96 -9.50 -13.38
N GLU A 46 -18.77 -8.25 -12.97
CA GLU A 46 -17.53 -7.49 -13.19
C GLU A 46 -16.60 -7.57 -11.97
N ALA A 47 -16.53 -8.79 -11.41
CA ALA A 47 -15.40 -9.19 -10.61
C ALA A 47 -14.16 -9.22 -11.53
N PHE A 48 -13.16 -8.42 -11.18
CA PHE A 48 -11.83 -8.31 -11.81
C PHE A 48 -11.68 -7.32 -12.97
N SER A 49 -12.10 -6.07 -12.77
CA SER A 49 -11.33 -4.95 -13.33
C SER A 49 -10.55 -4.23 -12.22
N MET A 50 -9.33 -4.71 -11.97
CA MET A 50 -8.28 -3.87 -11.39
C MET A 50 -7.82 -2.88 -12.47
N SER A 51 -8.65 -1.90 -12.83
CA SER A 51 -8.21 -0.76 -13.60
C SER A 51 -8.93 0.51 -13.16
N GLU A 52 -8.13 1.46 -12.70
CA GLU A 52 -8.45 2.87 -12.52
C GLU A 52 -9.69 3.17 -11.65
N MET A 53 -9.42 3.37 -10.35
CA MET A 53 -10.28 4.21 -9.54
C MET A 53 -10.51 5.54 -10.24
N ALA A 54 -11.79 5.80 -10.47
CA ALA A 54 -12.40 7.05 -10.89
C ALA A 54 -11.49 8.27 -10.73
N TYR A 55 -11.09 8.83 -11.87
CA TYR A 55 -10.71 10.23 -11.94
C TYR A 55 -11.90 11.08 -11.49
N ASP A 56 -11.96 11.41 -10.20
CA ASP A 56 -12.72 12.57 -9.74
C ASP A 56 -12.10 13.81 -10.39
N GLY A 57 -12.79 14.32 -11.42
CA GLY A 57 -12.37 15.42 -12.27
C GLY A 57 -12.20 16.78 -11.55
N ASN A 58 -12.35 16.81 -10.23
CA ASN A 58 -12.21 18.03 -9.41
C ASN A 58 -10.92 18.12 -8.61
N LYS A 59 -10.03 17.11 -8.69
CA LYS A 59 -8.79 17.10 -7.90
C LYS A 59 -7.61 17.54 -8.75
N SER A 60 -6.97 18.64 -8.35
CA SER A 60 -5.74 19.12 -9.00
C SER A 60 -4.71 17.98 -9.09
N PRO A 61 -3.82 17.99 -10.10
CA PRO A 61 -2.76 16.99 -10.25
C PRO A 61 -1.74 16.99 -9.09
N GLU A 62 -1.91 17.86 -8.08
CA GLU A 62 -1.05 18.01 -6.91
C GLU A 62 -1.63 17.41 -5.61
N SER A 63 -2.90 17.02 -5.58
CA SER A 63 -3.51 16.43 -4.38
C SER A 63 -3.11 14.95 -4.21
N PRO A 64 -2.83 14.49 -2.98
CA PRO A 64 -2.50 13.09 -2.70
C PRO A 64 -3.70 12.17 -2.97
N THR A 65 -3.42 10.91 -3.26
CA THR A 65 -4.46 9.90 -3.45
C THR A 65 -5.03 9.49 -2.10
N LEU A 66 -6.31 9.73 -1.86
CA LEU A 66 -7.00 9.24 -0.67
C LEU A 66 -7.15 7.72 -0.75
N ILE A 67 -6.75 7.00 0.29
CA ILE A 67 -6.87 5.54 0.38
C ILE A 67 -7.75 5.14 1.56
N ASN A 68 -8.60 4.14 1.34
CA ASN A 68 -9.44 3.56 2.37
C ASN A 68 -8.71 2.46 3.18
N ALA A 69 -9.38 1.93 4.19
CA ALA A 69 -8.83 0.89 5.06
C ALA A 69 -8.46 -0.40 4.30
N PHE A 70 -9.26 -0.84 3.33
CA PHE A 70 -8.99 -2.05 2.54
C PHE A 70 -7.76 -1.87 1.64
N GLN A 71 -7.61 -0.70 1.02
CA GLN A 71 -6.43 -0.37 0.25
C GLN A 71 -5.18 -0.35 1.14
N LEU A 72 -5.27 0.27 2.32
CA LEU A 72 -4.19 0.30 3.30
C LEU A 72 -3.80 -1.11 3.76
N ILE A 73 -4.78 -1.98 4.05
CA ILE A 73 -4.56 -3.39 4.40
C ILE A 73 -3.90 -4.12 3.22
N GLY A 74 -4.40 -3.93 2.00
CA GLY A 74 -3.86 -4.52 0.78
C GLY A 74 -2.42 -4.11 0.48
N MET A 75 -1.95 -2.99 1.04
CA MET A 75 -0.54 -2.60 0.96
C MET A 75 0.35 -3.49 1.84
N SER A 76 -0.16 -4.17 2.86
CA SER A 76 0.62 -5.01 3.79
C SER A 76 1.52 -6.02 3.08
N SER A 77 2.79 -6.14 3.52
CA SER A 77 3.72 -7.14 2.99
C SER A 77 3.30 -8.58 3.32
N TYR A 78 2.44 -8.79 4.32
CA TYR A 78 1.93 -10.12 4.67
C TYR A 78 0.88 -10.64 3.69
N LEU A 79 0.26 -9.76 2.92
CA LEU A 79 -0.69 -10.12 1.86
C LEU A 79 -0.01 -10.18 0.49
N ASP A 80 1.30 -9.92 0.44
CA ASP A 80 2.07 -9.91 -0.78
C ASP A 80 2.65 -11.30 -1.09
N LEU A 81 2.06 -11.97 -2.09
CA LEU A 81 2.47 -13.29 -2.54
C LEU A 81 3.61 -13.24 -3.58
N SER A 82 4.11 -12.06 -3.95
CA SER A 82 5.17 -11.94 -4.96
C SER A 82 6.45 -12.69 -4.57
N GLY A 83 6.73 -12.83 -3.27
CA GLY A 83 7.85 -13.63 -2.75
C GLY A 83 7.81 -15.11 -3.14
N PHE A 84 6.67 -15.67 -3.55
CA PHE A 84 6.60 -17.03 -4.10
C PHE A 84 7.13 -17.15 -5.53
N PHE A 85 7.15 -16.03 -6.27
CA PHE A 85 7.47 -16.00 -7.71
C PHE A 85 8.77 -15.24 -8.01
N GLU A 86 9.27 -14.48 -7.04
CA GLU A 86 10.40 -13.56 -7.22
C GLU A 86 11.58 -13.91 -6.33
N LYS A 87 12.81 -13.64 -6.82
CA LYS A 87 14.04 -13.91 -6.07
C LYS A 87 14.39 -12.85 -5.03
N GLU A 88 13.93 -11.62 -5.24
CA GLU A 88 14.19 -10.50 -4.33
C GLU A 88 13.02 -10.35 -3.38
N ASP A 89 13.30 -10.14 -2.09
CA ASP A 89 12.28 -9.91 -1.08
C ASP A 89 11.53 -8.60 -1.33
N VAL A 90 10.29 -8.53 -0.83
CA VAL A 90 9.42 -7.37 -0.85
C VAL A 90 10.11 -6.14 -0.23
N SER A 91 10.87 -6.34 0.84
CA SER A 91 11.63 -5.29 1.52
C SER A 91 12.74 -4.68 0.64
N GLU A 92 13.20 -5.39 -0.39
CA GLU A 92 14.19 -4.92 -1.36
C GLU A 92 13.57 -4.16 -2.53
N ARG A 93 12.23 -4.08 -2.58
CA ARG A 93 11.46 -3.50 -3.68
C ARG A 93 10.58 -2.33 -3.23
N LYS A 94 10.09 -2.36 -2.00
CA LYS A 94 9.20 -1.32 -1.48
C LYS A 94 9.43 -1.06 0.01
N ILE A 95 9.38 0.21 0.37
CA ILE A 95 9.41 0.68 1.77
C ILE A 95 8.29 1.67 1.99
N ARG A 96 7.75 1.68 3.21
CA ARG A 96 6.65 2.55 3.60
C ARG A 96 6.86 3.15 4.97
N PHE A 97 6.38 4.37 5.12
CA PHE A 97 6.34 5.07 6.39
C PHE A 97 5.14 6.01 6.45
N THR A 98 4.73 6.37 7.66
CA THR A 98 3.65 7.32 7.90
C THR A 98 4.21 8.68 8.30
N SER A 99 3.44 9.74 8.02
CA SER A 99 3.78 11.12 8.38
C SER A 99 2.53 11.94 8.63
N ASN A 100 2.63 12.94 9.49
CA ASN A 100 1.62 13.97 9.75
C ASN A 100 1.91 15.30 9.02
N HIS A 101 3.00 15.38 8.28
CA HIS A 101 3.31 16.54 7.43
C HIS A 101 2.39 16.59 6.22
N SER A 102 2.14 17.79 5.69
CA SER A 102 1.28 17.95 4.51
C SER A 102 1.89 17.21 3.30
N ALA A 103 1.02 16.75 2.38
CA ALA A 103 1.49 16.07 1.17
C ALA A 103 2.46 16.93 0.33
N LYS A 104 2.25 18.25 0.30
CA LYS A 104 3.14 19.20 -0.39
C LYS A 104 4.54 19.21 0.25
N ASP A 105 4.60 19.30 1.58
CA ASP A 105 5.88 19.30 2.30
C ASP A 105 6.61 17.96 2.14
N LEU A 106 5.86 16.85 2.16
CA LEU A 106 6.41 15.51 1.94
C LEU A 106 7.03 15.38 0.56
N VAL A 107 6.32 15.77 -0.50
CA VAL A 107 6.83 15.70 -1.88
C VAL A 107 8.07 16.59 -2.04
N ALA A 108 8.03 17.83 -1.52
CA ALA A 108 9.16 18.76 -1.58
C ALA A 108 10.40 18.17 -0.86
N ARG A 109 10.23 17.68 0.38
CA ARG A 109 11.33 17.04 1.12
C ARG A 109 11.89 15.83 0.39
N ILE A 110 11.03 15.00 -0.19
CA ILE A 110 11.48 13.80 -0.91
C ILE A 110 12.32 14.20 -2.13
N GLN A 111 11.88 15.23 -2.85
CA GLN A 111 12.60 15.79 -3.99
C GLN A 111 13.96 16.36 -3.59
N ASP A 112 14.04 17.12 -2.50
CA ASP A 112 15.27 17.73 -2.01
C ASP A 112 16.30 16.64 -1.64
N ILE A 113 15.88 15.66 -0.84
CA ILE A 113 16.73 14.53 -0.43
C ILE A 113 17.20 13.74 -1.66
N ALA A 114 16.30 13.43 -2.61
CA ALA A 114 16.67 12.72 -3.83
C ALA A 114 17.71 13.49 -4.66
N THR A 115 17.55 14.80 -4.77
CA THR A 115 18.47 15.67 -5.52
C THR A 115 19.83 15.77 -4.84
N GLU A 116 19.87 15.89 -3.51
CA GLU A 116 21.10 15.87 -2.70
C GLU A 116 21.88 14.55 -2.89
N MET A 117 21.17 13.44 -3.03
CA MET A 117 21.76 12.13 -3.34
C MET A 117 22.18 11.95 -4.81
N GLY A 118 22.07 12.99 -5.63
CA GLY A 118 22.47 13.00 -7.03
C GLY A 118 21.47 12.28 -7.97
N PHE A 119 20.22 12.08 -7.55
CA PHE A 119 19.17 11.60 -8.44
C PHE A 119 18.60 12.76 -9.27
N ARG A 120 18.28 12.46 -10.53
CA ARG A 120 17.40 13.29 -11.34
C ARG A 120 15.95 12.97 -10.98
N VAL A 121 15.24 13.98 -10.52
CA VAL A 121 13.83 13.86 -10.10
C VAL A 121 12.91 14.35 -11.22
N GLN A 122 11.81 13.65 -11.44
CA GLN A 122 10.73 14.03 -12.35
C GLN A 122 9.38 13.73 -11.70
N MET A 123 8.45 14.69 -11.73
CA MET A 123 7.09 14.48 -11.25
C MET A 123 6.18 14.16 -12.44
N LYS A 124 5.42 13.06 -12.37
CA LYS A 124 4.43 12.69 -13.38
C LYS A 124 3.26 11.98 -12.73
N ASN A 125 2.03 12.41 -13.02
CA ASN A 125 0.80 11.78 -12.53
C ASN A 125 0.83 11.57 -10.99
N ARG A 126 1.11 12.63 -10.21
CA ARG A 126 1.23 12.58 -8.73
C ARG A 126 2.36 11.69 -8.18
N ARG A 127 3.17 11.09 -9.04
CA ARG A 127 4.27 10.21 -8.65
C ARG A 127 5.62 10.84 -8.97
N LEU A 128 6.48 10.86 -7.96
CA LEU A 128 7.84 11.38 -8.08
C LEU A 128 8.76 10.22 -8.51
N LYS A 129 9.40 10.35 -9.67
CA LYS A 129 10.38 9.40 -10.17
C LYS A 129 11.79 9.96 -9.98
N ALA A 130 12.60 9.29 -9.17
CA ALA A 130 14.00 9.60 -8.96
C ALA A 130 14.87 8.58 -9.72
N THR A 131 15.72 9.06 -10.61
CA THR A 131 16.58 8.23 -11.47
C THR A 131 18.03 8.63 -11.34
N ARG A 132 18.91 7.65 -11.17
CA ARG A 132 20.35 7.83 -11.18
C ARG A 132 20.93 6.87 -12.20
N GLU A 133 21.55 7.42 -13.25
CA GLU A 133 22.28 6.66 -14.26
C GLU A 133 23.78 6.90 -14.07
N HIS A 134 24.58 5.84 -14.05
CA HIS A 134 26.03 5.97 -14.01
C HIS A 134 26.61 5.62 -15.39
N ARG A 135 27.22 6.59 -16.08
CA ARG A 135 27.93 6.35 -17.35
C ARG A 135 29.41 6.09 -17.04
N GLY A 136 29.81 4.82 -16.90
CA GLY A 136 31.21 4.44 -16.70
C GLY A 136 31.43 2.93 -16.47
N GLN A 137 32.66 2.45 -16.68
CA GLN A 137 33.07 1.02 -16.76
C GLN A 137 33.00 0.19 -15.45
N LYS A 138 32.46 0.72 -14.35
CA LYS A 138 32.15 -0.06 -13.14
C LYS A 138 30.64 0.01 -12.88
N CYS A 139 29.93 -1.03 -13.29
CA CYS A 139 28.48 -1.19 -13.18
C CYS A 139 28.00 -1.35 -11.73
N VAL A 140 28.10 -0.30 -10.93
CA VAL A 140 27.47 -0.24 -9.60
C VAL A 140 26.64 1.03 -9.54
N GLY A 141 25.31 0.91 -9.41
CA GLY A 141 24.49 2.04 -8.93
C GLY A 141 23.59 2.77 -9.91
N SER A 142 23.19 2.16 -11.04
CA SER A 142 21.97 2.66 -11.72
C SER A 142 20.74 2.28 -10.90
N LEU A 143 19.94 3.26 -10.50
CA LEU A 143 18.78 3.04 -9.64
C LEU A 143 17.63 3.97 -10.06
N SER A 144 16.43 3.40 -10.20
CA SER A 144 15.19 4.13 -10.42
C SER A 144 14.21 3.83 -9.29
N ILE A 145 13.78 4.87 -8.59
CA ILE A 145 12.80 4.81 -7.51
C ILE A 145 11.58 5.64 -7.90
N ALA A 146 10.40 5.15 -7.55
CA ALA A 146 9.16 5.93 -7.58
C ALA A 146 8.69 6.20 -6.15
N ALA A 147 8.25 7.41 -5.87
CA ALA A 147 7.68 7.83 -4.59
C ALA A 147 6.24 8.30 -4.81
N GLU A 148 5.33 7.84 -3.95
CA GLU A 148 3.94 8.22 -3.97
C GLU A 148 3.45 8.50 -2.55
N VAL A 149 2.59 9.51 -2.41
CA VAL A 149 2.02 9.96 -1.13
C VAL A 149 0.53 9.71 -1.16
N PHE A 150 0.05 8.94 -0.20
CA PHE A 150 -1.35 8.58 -0.01
C PHE A 150 -1.89 9.24 1.25
N GLU A 151 -3.10 9.78 1.18
CA GLU A 151 -3.82 10.30 2.34
C GLU A 151 -4.66 9.19 2.97
N ILE A 152 -4.52 8.96 4.28
CA ILE A 152 -5.45 8.10 5.05
C ILE A 152 -6.51 8.97 5.73
N SER A 153 -6.08 10.12 6.25
CA SER A 153 -6.94 11.12 6.88
C SER A 153 -6.30 12.51 6.71
N PRO A 154 -7.01 13.61 6.99
CA PRO A 154 -6.50 14.98 6.76
C PRO A 154 -5.14 15.30 7.42
N SER A 155 -4.75 14.53 8.44
CA SER A 155 -3.52 14.69 9.22
C SER A 155 -2.59 13.48 9.19
N LEU A 156 -2.87 12.47 8.35
CA LEU A 156 -2.10 11.25 8.28
C LEU A 156 -1.93 10.77 6.84
N TYR A 157 -0.66 10.63 6.46
CA TYR A 157 -0.24 10.23 5.12
C TYR A 157 0.65 8.99 5.18
N VAL A 158 0.61 8.19 4.14
CA VAL A 158 1.55 7.10 3.87
C VAL A 158 2.41 7.51 2.70
N VAL A 159 3.72 7.38 2.85
CA VAL A 159 4.65 7.47 1.73
C VAL A 159 5.08 6.07 1.35
N GLU A 160 4.94 5.72 0.07
CA GLU A 160 5.49 4.49 -0.49
C GLU A 160 6.64 4.83 -1.44
N LEU A 161 7.80 4.23 -1.20
CA LEU A 161 8.94 4.29 -2.12
C LEU A 161 9.11 2.91 -2.76
N ARG A 162 9.09 2.84 -4.09
CA ARG A 162 9.21 1.60 -4.87
C ARG A 162 10.44 1.63 -5.76
N LYS A 163 11.30 0.63 -5.64
CA LYS A 163 12.34 0.33 -6.62
C LYS A 163 11.67 -0.13 -7.91
N SER A 164 11.94 0.56 -9.01
CA SER A 164 11.45 0.16 -10.35
C SER A 164 12.52 -0.63 -11.13
N TYR A 165 13.79 -0.27 -10.94
CA TYR A 165 14.94 -0.88 -11.60
C TYR A 165 16.21 -0.57 -10.82
N GLY A 166 17.19 -1.48 -10.82
CA GLY A 166 18.52 -1.23 -10.28
C GLY A 166 18.90 -2.11 -9.09
N ASP A 167 20.06 -1.83 -8.53
CA ASP A 167 20.71 -2.63 -7.48
C ASP A 167 19.99 -2.50 -6.12
N SER A 168 19.56 -3.65 -5.55
CA SER A 168 18.92 -3.73 -4.22
C SER A 168 19.80 -3.19 -3.09
N THR A 169 21.12 -3.32 -3.18
CA THR A 169 22.05 -2.84 -2.14
C THR A 169 22.05 -1.30 -2.07
N VAL A 170 22.02 -0.65 -3.24
CA VAL A 170 21.92 0.83 -3.33
C VAL A 170 20.53 1.30 -2.91
N TYR A 171 19.48 0.56 -3.27
CA TYR A 171 18.13 0.84 -2.78
C TYR A 171 18.03 0.77 -1.25
N ARG A 172 18.69 -0.22 -0.64
CA ARG A 172 18.78 -0.33 0.83
C ARG A 172 19.49 0.86 1.47
N GLN A 173 20.51 1.43 0.81
CA GLN A 173 21.14 2.67 1.29
C GLN A 173 20.15 3.82 1.29
N VAL A 174 19.37 3.98 0.22
CA VAL A 174 18.31 4.99 0.14
C VAL A 174 17.29 4.84 1.28
N ASN A 175 16.95 3.59 1.64
CA ASN A 175 16.10 3.28 2.78
C ASN A 175 16.67 3.75 4.13
N TYR A 176 17.98 3.95 4.29
CA TYR A 176 18.53 4.49 5.54
C TYR A 176 18.47 6.02 5.61
N PHE A 177 18.31 6.72 4.47
CA PHE A 177 18.38 8.19 4.43
C PHE A 177 17.02 8.87 4.42
N PHE A 178 16.03 8.34 3.71
CA PHE A 178 14.67 8.90 3.71
C PHE A 178 13.96 8.86 5.08
N PRO A 179 14.22 7.88 5.98
CA PRO A 179 13.59 7.84 7.31
C PRO A 179 14.30 8.64 8.42
N LEU A 180 15.30 9.50 8.14
CA LEU A 180 16.14 10.13 9.18
C LEU A 180 15.51 11.31 9.97
N PHE A 181 14.20 11.51 9.90
CA PHE A 181 13.42 12.38 10.82
C PHE A 181 12.19 11.58 11.27
N PRO A 182 11.41 11.94 12.33
CA PRO A 182 10.71 10.97 13.17
C PRO A 182 9.57 10.27 12.43
N PHE A 183 9.91 9.25 11.66
CA PHE A 183 9.01 8.46 10.85
C PHE A 183 8.90 7.10 11.53
N THR A 184 7.72 6.80 12.04
CA THR A 184 7.40 5.47 12.52
C THR A 184 7.43 4.49 11.34
N PRO A 185 8.26 3.44 11.38
CA PRO A 185 8.24 2.40 10.35
C PRO A 185 6.84 1.82 10.23
N PHE A 186 6.34 1.63 9.01
CA PHE A 186 4.99 1.11 8.76
C PHE A 186 4.73 -0.25 9.41
N LEU A 187 5.78 -1.04 9.69
CA LEU A 187 5.68 -2.34 10.34
C LEU A 187 5.87 -2.30 11.88
N LYS A 188 6.08 -1.13 12.48
CA LYS A 188 5.94 -0.94 13.95
C LYS A 188 4.53 -0.48 14.34
N LEU A 189 3.54 -0.76 13.49
CA LEU A 189 2.14 -0.45 13.74
C LEU A 189 1.48 -1.36 14.79
N ASP A 190 2.12 -2.43 15.29
CA ASP A 190 1.54 -3.24 16.38
C ASP A 190 1.25 -2.43 17.65
N LYS A 191 1.97 -1.31 17.88
CA LYS A 191 1.65 -0.37 18.98
C LYS A 191 0.77 0.82 18.54
N THR A 192 0.64 1.02 17.24
CA THR A 192 -0.10 2.16 16.65
C THR A 192 -1.51 1.77 16.25
N VAL A 193 -1.79 0.49 15.96
CA VAL A 193 -3.16 -0.03 15.83
C VAL A 193 -3.91 0.25 17.13
N ASP A 194 -3.33 -0.02 18.30
CA ASP A 194 -3.94 0.36 19.59
C ASP A 194 -4.18 1.87 19.72
N GLN A 195 -3.32 2.74 19.17
CA GLN A 195 -3.55 4.19 19.17
C GLN A 195 -4.62 4.64 18.17
N ILE A 196 -4.72 4.00 17.01
CA ILE A 196 -5.73 4.29 15.99
C ILE A 196 -7.09 3.77 16.46
N THR A 197 -7.17 2.56 17.04
CA THR A 197 -8.39 2.00 17.61
C THR A 197 -8.87 2.77 18.84
N ASN A 198 -7.96 3.33 19.66
CA ASN A 198 -8.34 4.21 20.78
C ASN A 198 -8.77 5.61 20.34
N ARG A 199 -8.36 6.11 19.17
CA ARG A 199 -8.77 7.43 18.65
C ARG A 199 -10.05 7.40 17.82
N LEU A 200 -10.52 6.24 17.42
CA LEU A 200 -11.80 6.05 16.71
C LEU A 200 -12.96 5.72 17.67
N LYS A 201 -12.73 5.74 18.99
CA LYS A 201 -13.74 5.45 20.03
C LYS A 201 -14.37 6.69 20.68
N TYR A 202 -14.12 7.90 20.17
CA TYR A 202 -14.77 9.13 20.62
C TYR A 202 -15.09 10.04 19.44
#